data_AF-A0A6S6ST46-F1
#
_entry.id   AF-A0A6S6ST46-F1
#
_cell.length_a   1.000
_cell.length_b   1.000
_cell.length_c   1.000
_cell.angle_alpha   90.00
_cell.angle_beta   90.00
_cell.angle_gamma   90.00
#
_symmetry.space_group_name_H-M   'P 1'
#
loop_
_entity.id
_entity.type
_entity.pdbx_description
1 polymer ?
#
loop_
_entity_poly.entity_id
_entity_poly.type
_entity_poly.pdbx_seq_one_letter_code
_entity_poly.pdbx_strand_id
1 'polypeptide(L)'
;MKLSSPLLSFLVNFLLGASWAFAFAGATIFFYLFLEVNLLYAIFGAFIGALPGLFFVLLIEYFLMKNEQLVELKKQTKLLEELVSKS
;
A
#
# COMPACT_ATOMS: atom_id res chain seq x y z
N MET A 1 4.04 -8.64 -6.51
CA MET A 1 2.71 -9.27 -6.72
C MET A 1 2.37 -9.21 -8.21
N LYS A 2 2.03 -10.34 -8.86
CA LYS A 2 1.71 -10.36 -10.30
C LYS A 2 0.25 -9.99 -10.52
N LEU A 3 -0.01 -8.73 -10.86
CA LEU A 3 -1.33 -8.30 -11.33
C LEU A 3 -1.57 -8.81 -12.77
N SER A 4 -2.85 -8.85 -13.17
CA SER A 4 -3.29 -9.41 -14.46
C SER A 4 -2.64 -8.75 -15.67
N SER A 5 -2.24 -7.48 -15.56
CA SER A 5 -1.48 -6.78 -16.58
C SER A 5 -0.12 -6.28 -16.06
N PRO A 6 0.95 -6.39 -16.87
CA PRO A 6 2.29 -5.97 -16.47
C PRO A 6 2.38 -4.45 -16.21
N LEU A 7 1.63 -3.64 -16.96
CA LEU A 7 1.56 -2.19 -16.77
C LEU A 7 0.89 -1.82 -15.43
N LEU A 8 -0.20 -2.48 -15.05
CA LEU A 8 -0.85 -2.24 -13.77
C LEU A 8 0.07 -2.65 -12.61
N SER A 9 0.76 -3.79 -12.74
CA SER A 9 1.74 -4.21 -11.74
C SER A 9 2.86 -3.18 -11.57
N PHE A 10 3.37 -2.63 -12.67
CA PHE A 10 4.39 -1.58 -12.62
C PHE A 10 3.85 -0.32 -11.94
N LEU A 11 2.67 0.17 -12.36
CA LEU A 11 2.08 1.39 -11.83
C LEU A 11 1.80 1.28 -10.33
N VAL A 12 1.21 0.17 -9.88
CA VAL A 12 0.88 -0.02 -8.46
C VAL A 12 2.16 -0.12 -7.61
N ASN A 13 3.20 -0.82 -8.09
CA ASN A 13 4.48 -0.88 -7.39
C ASN A 13 5.17 0.50 -7.34
N PHE A 14 5.09 1.28 -8.41
CA PHE A 14 5.61 2.65 -8.45
C PHE A 14 4.88 3.55 -7.45
N LEU A 15 3.54 3.50 -7.42
CA LEU A 15 2.73 4.27 -6.49
C LEU A 15 2.98 3.87 -5.03
N LEU A 16 3.20 2.58 -4.75
CA LEU A 16 3.58 2.10 -3.42
C LEU A 16 4.94 2.68 -3.00
N GLY A 17 5.92 2.66 -3.90
CA GLY A 17 7.22 3.29 -3.67
C GLY A 17 7.13 4.81 -3.45
N ALA A 18 6.31 5.49 -4.26
CA ALA A 18 6.05 6.92 -4.10
C ALA A 18 5.38 7.23 -2.75
N SER A 19 4.47 6.38 -2.29
CA SER A 19 3.79 6.53 -1.00
C SER A 19 4.77 6.43 0.17
N TRP A 20 5.70 5.47 0.11
CA TRP A 20 6.80 5.38 1.06
C TRP A 20 7.72 6.60 1.03
N ALA A 21 8.06 7.10 -0.17
CA ALA A 21 8.85 8.32 -0.32
C ALA A 21 8.14 9.54 0.29
N PHE A 22 6.81 9.67 0.11
CA PHE A 22 6.02 10.71 0.75
C PHE A 22 5.99 10.57 2.27
N ALA A 23 5.86 9.36 2.80
CA ALA A 23 5.90 9.12 4.25
C ALA A 23 7.24 9.57 4.83
N PHE A 24 8.34 9.17 4.19
CA PHE A 24 9.69 9.53 4.63
C PHE A 24 9.95 11.05 4.50
N ALA A 25 9.56 11.65 3.38
CA ALA A 25 9.69 13.07 3.16
C ALA A 25 8.89 13.88 4.18
N GLY A 26 7.62 13.55 4.39
CA GLY A 26 6.76 14.22 5.37
C GLY A 26 7.31 14.09 6.80
N ALA A 27 7.77 12.90 7.18
CA ALA A 27 8.41 12.68 8.47
C ALA A 27 9.65 13.57 8.65
N THR A 28 10.50 13.63 7.62
CA THR A 28 11.76 14.39 7.66
C THR A 28 11.50 15.90 7.72
N ILE A 29 10.59 16.40 6.88
CA ILE A 29 10.23 17.83 6.84
C ILE A 29 9.69 18.27 8.19
N PHE A 30 8.75 17.50 8.76
CA PHE A 30 8.15 17.86 10.04
C PHE A 30 9.13 17.69 11.20
N PHE A 31 10.01 16.67 11.16
CA PHE A 31 11.06 16.52 12.17
C PHE A 31 11.91 17.78 12.28
N TYR A 32 12.44 18.27 11.16
CA TYR A 32 13.29 19.48 11.16
C TYR A 32 12.52 20.74 11.51
N LEU A 33 11.26 20.86 11.08
CA LEU A 33 10.41 22.01 11.41
C LEU A 33 10.15 22.13 12.93
N PHE A 34 9.96 21.00 13.62
CA PHE A 34 9.69 20.98 15.07
C PHE A 34 10.94 20.78 15.93
N LEU A 35 12.10 20.54 15.31
CA LEU A 35 13.38 20.39 16.02
C LEU A 35 13.77 21.66 16.79
N GLU A 36 13.42 22.83 16.26
CA GLU A 36 13.66 24.12 16.92
C GLU A 36 12.86 24.30 18.22
N VAL A 37 11.74 23.58 18.38
CA VAL A 37 10.89 23.66 19.58
C VAL A 37 11.45 22.77 20.69
N ASN A 38 11.53 21.47 20.44
CA ASN A 38 12.15 20.46 21.30
C ASN A 38 12.20 19.13 20.54
N LEU A 39 13.15 18.26 20.88
CA LEU A 39 13.23 16.88 20.40
C LEU A 39 11.91 16.11 20.53
N LEU A 40 11.16 16.27 21.63
CA LEU A 40 9.88 15.58 21.80
C LEU A 40 8.87 15.98 20.70
N TYR A 41 8.73 17.29 20.46
CA TYR A 41 7.86 17.80 19.40
C TYR A 41 8.34 17.41 18.01
N ALA A 42 9.66 17.32 17.79
CA ALA A 42 10.24 16.83 16.54
C ALA A 42 9.82 15.37 16.24
N ILE A 43 9.87 14.50 17.24
CA ILE A 43 9.46 13.09 17.09
C ILE A 43 7.96 12.99 16.78
N PHE A 44 7.11 13.73 17.52
CA PHE A 44 5.68 13.77 17.24
C PHE A 44 5.38 14.36 15.86
N GLY A 45 6.06 15.44 15.49
CA GLY A 45 5.97 16.07 14.18
C GLY A 45 6.30 15.09 13.07
N ALA A 46 7.41 14.34 13.20
CA ALA A 46 7.79 13.32 12.23
C ALA A 46 6.72 12.24 12.06
N PHE A 47 6.12 11.78 13.17
CA PHE A 47 5.04 10.81 13.13
C PHE A 47 3.83 11.36 12.38
N ILE A 48 3.40 12.58 12.70
CA ILE A 48 2.26 13.24 12.01
C ILE A 48 2.57 13.48 10.54
N GLY A 49 3.79 13.93 10.21
CA GLY A 49 4.25 14.17 8.85
C GLY A 49 4.28 12.90 7.99
N ALA A 50 4.51 11.73 8.59
CA ALA A 50 4.49 10.45 7.88
C ALA A 50 3.06 9.98 7.52
N LEU A 51 2.04 10.42 8.26
CA LEU A 51 0.67 9.87 8.16
C LEU A 51 0.08 9.92 6.75
N PRO A 52 0.19 11.01 5.97
CA PRO A 52 -0.38 11.04 4.62
C PRO A 52 0.23 9.97 3.70
N GLY A 53 1.55 9.79 3.75
CA GLY A 53 2.23 8.76 2.97
C GLY A 53 1.86 7.35 3.41
N LEU A 54 1.83 7.11 4.72
CA LEU A 54 1.43 5.82 5.30
C LEU A 54 -0.04 5.47 4.99
N PHE A 55 -0.92 6.47 4.94
CA PHE A 55 -2.30 6.28 4.51
C PHE A 55 -2.37 5.76 3.07
N PHE A 56 -1.58 6.32 2.15
CA PHE A 56 -1.52 5.82 0.78
C PHE A 56 -0.90 4.42 0.67
N VAL A 57 0.12 4.11 1.47
CA VAL A 57 0.69 2.76 1.57
C VAL A 57 -0.41 1.76 1.92
N LEU A 58 -1.15 2.01 3.01
CA LEU A 58 -2.24 1.13 3.45
C LEU A 58 -3.35 0.99 2.40
N LEU A 59 -3.73 2.08 1.74
CA LEU A 59 -4.77 2.06 0.71
C LEU A 59 -4.37 1.18 -0.48
N ILE A 60 -3.12 1.32 -0.94
CA ILE A 60 -2.59 0.54 -2.07
C ILE A 60 -2.45 -0.94 -1.70
N GLU A 61 -1.91 -1.24 -0.51
CA GLU A 61 -1.79 -2.61 -0.02
C GLU A 61 -3.14 -3.28 0.15
N TYR A 62 -4.14 -2.55 0.67
CA TYR A 62 -5.50 -3.05 0.78
C TYR A 62 -6.09 -3.39 -0.60
N PHE A 63 -5.90 -2.52 -1.59
CA PHE A 63 -6.35 -2.77 -2.96
C PHE A 63 -5.70 -4.03 -3.56
N LEU A 64 -4.38 -4.19 -3.37
CA LEU A 64 -3.64 -5.37 -3.81
C LEU A 64 -4.18 -6.66 -3.19
N MET A 65 -4.35 -6.67 -1.86
CA MET A 65 -4.90 -7.80 -1.12
C MET A 65 -6.30 -8.18 -1.63
N LYS A 66 -7.17 -7.18 -1.87
CA LYS A 66 -8.52 -7.45 -2.40
C LYS A 66 -8.48 -8.01 -3.81
N ASN A 67 -7.59 -7.54 -4.67
CA ASN A 67 -7.45 -8.10 -6.00
C ASN A 67 -6.95 -9.56 -5.95
N GLU A 68 -6.01 -9.89 -5.08
CA GLU A 68 -5.55 -11.27 -4.89
C GLU A 68 -6.68 -12.19 -4.40
N GLN A 69 -7.48 -11.74 -3.44
CA GLN A 69 -8.68 -12.46 -2.98
C GLN A 69 -9.66 -12.74 -4.12
N LEU A 70 -9.92 -11.75 -4.98
CA LEU A 70 -10.83 -11.91 -6.13
C LEU A 70 -10.30 -12.91 -7.16
N VAL A 71 -8.99 -12.88 -7.44
CA VAL A 71 -8.36 -13.84 -8.36
C VAL A 71 -8.45 -15.26 -7.81
N GLU A 72 -8.21 -15.43 -6.52
CA GLU A 72 -8.28 -16.74 -5.86
C GLU A 72 -9.70 -17.29 -5.85
N LEU A 73 -10.70 -16.46 -5.52
CA LEU A 73 -12.11 -16.84 -5.58
C LEU A 73 -12.51 -17.32 -6.98
N LYS A 74 -12.10 -16.61 -8.04
CA LYS A 74 -12.39 -17.03 -9.43
C LYS A 74 -11.79 -18.38 -9.78
N LYS A 75 -10.57 -18.66 -9.32
CA LYS A 75 -9.94 -19.99 -9.52
C LYS A 75 -10.72 -21.08 -8.80
N GLN A 76 -11.13 -20.83 -7.56
CA GLN A 76 -11.90 -21.78 -6.77
C GLN A 76 -13.27 -22.06 -7.40
N THR A 77 -13.99 -21.03 -7.88
CA THR A 77 -15.25 -21.20 -8.59
C THR A 77 -15.08 -22.06 -9.83
N LYS A 78 -14.04 -21.80 -10.64
CA LYS A 78 -13.76 -22.61 -11.84
C LYS A 78 -13.46 -24.08 -11.50
N LEU A 79 -12.67 -24.33 -10.46
CA LEU A 79 -12.38 -25.69 -10.00
C LEU A 79 -13.65 -26.42 -9.54
N LEU A 80 -14.56 -25.72 -8.87
CA LEU A 80 -15.83 -26.28 -8.43
C LEU A 80 -16.73 -26.65 -9.64
N GLU A 81 -16.80 -25.78 -10.65
CA GLU A 81 -17.54 -26.06 -11.90
C GLU A 81 -16.97 -27.28 -12.65
N GLU A 82 -15.65 -27.43 -12.69
CA GLU A 82 -14.98 -28.59 -13.30
C GLU A 82 -15.25 -29.90 -12.53
N LEU A 83 -15.45 -29.83 -11.21
CA LEU A 83 -15.80 -31.00 -10.39
C LEU A 83 -17.26 -31.40 -10.61
N VAL A 84 -18.18 -30.44 -10.61
CA VAL A 84 -19.62 -30.69 -10.83
C VAL A 84 -19.89 -31.20 -12.25
N SER A 85 -19.16 -30.71 -13.26
CA SER A 85 -19.33 -31.18 -14.64
C SER A 85 -18.79 -32.59 -14.90
N LYS A 86 -17.93 -33.12 -14.01
CA LYS A 86 -17.37 -34.48 -14.10
C LYS A 86 -18.12 -35.52 -13.26
N SER A 87 -19.06 -35.11 -12.41
CA SER A 87 -19.96 -35.99 -11.64
C SER A 87 -21.26 -36.23 -12.37
#